data_AF-A0A530GG59-F1
#
_entry.id   AF-A0A530GG59-F1
#
_cell.length_a   1.000
_cell.length_b   1.000
_cell.length_c   1.000
_cell.angle_alpha   90.00
_cell.angle_beta   90.00
_cell.angle_gamma   90.00
#
_symmetry.space_group_name_H-M   'P 1'
#
loop_
_entity.id
_entity.type
_entity.pdbx_description
1 polymer ?
#
loop_
_entity_poly.entity_id
_entity_poly.type
_entity_poly.pdbx_seq_one_letter_code
_entity_poly.pdbx_strand_id
1 'polypeptide(L)'
;CQAIPFVFEQPCNTMDEIATLKGRLTHPVYLDESTEDQNAVLRAISLGIADGFGFKVTRLGGLTRMTTVRDLCAIRSLPHSCDDAWGGDVIAAACVHLAATVEPRRMEGAWIAQEY
;
A
#
# COMPACT_ATOMS: atom_id res chain seq x y z
N CYS A 1 -23.68 0.84 1.67
CA CYS A 1 -22.93 -0.27 2.33
C CYS A 1 -22.09 0.20 3.53
N GLN A 2 -22.50 1.24 4.28
CA GLN A 2 -21.70 1.79 5.39
C GLN A 2 -21.43 0.78 6.51
N ALA A 3 -22.34 -0.18 6.71
CA ALA A 3 -22.20 -1.22 7.72
C ALA A 3 -21.19 -2.33 7.35
N ILE A 4 -20.69 -2.37 6.11
CA ILE A 4 -19.70 -3.37 5.69
C ILE A 4 -18.31 -2.73 5.79
N PRO A 5 -17.41 -3.25 6.64
CA PRO A 5 -16.11 -2.62 6.91
C PRO A 5 -15.07 -3.04 5.87
N PHE A 6 -15.19 -2.53 4.66
CA PHE A 6 -14.20 -2.73 3.60
C PHE A 6 -13.47 -1.43 3.26
N VAL A 7 -12.34 -1.56 2.58
CA VAL A 7 -11.60 -0.45 1.98
C VAL A 7 -11.77 -0.48 0.47
N PHE A 8 -11.75 0.69 -0.18
CA PHE A 8 -11.61 0.77 -1.63
C PHE A 8 -10.13 0.83 -1.97
N GLU A 9 -9.57 -0.27 -2.44
CA GLU A 9 -8.20 -0.30 -2.94
C GLU A 9 -8.20 0.05 -4.44
N GLN A 10 -7.40 1.06 -4.81
CA GLN A 10 -7.27 1.59 -6.16
C GLN A 10 -8.60 1.66 -6.95
N PRO A 11 -9.62 2.40 -6.45
CA PRO A 11 -10.95 2.40 -7.07
C PRO A 11 -11.01 3.09 -8.44
N CYS A 12 -9.95 3.81 -8.83
CA CYS A 12 -9.87 4.54 -10.08
C CYS A 12 -8.49 4.38 -10.72
N ASN A 13 -8.39 4.70 -12.01
CA ASN A 13 -7.18 4.44 -12.79
C ASN A 13 -6.06 5.43 -12.46
N THR A 14 -6.41 6.68 -12.15
CA THR A 14 -5.43 7.73 -11.88
C THR A 14 -5.55 8.32 -10.47
N MET A 15 -4.41 8.78 -9.94
CA MET A 15 -4.37 9.48 -8.66
C MET A 15 -5.25 10.75 -8.64
N ASP A 16 -5.41 11.40 -9.81
CA ASP A 16 -6.25 12.58 -9.96
C ASP A 16 -7.74 12.22 -9.88
N GLU A 17 -8.17 11.10 -10.48
CA GLU A 17 -9.53 10.58 -10.30
C GLU A 17 -9.81 10.25 -8.83
N ILE A 18 -8.87 9.58 -8.15
CA ILE A 18 -8.99 9.25 -6.72
C ILE A 18 -9.12 10.52 -5.87
N ALA A 19 -8.36 11.57 -6.19
CA ALA A 19 -8.46 12.84 -5.50
C ALA A 19 -9.88 13.45 -5.58
N THR A 20 -10.62 13.19 -6.67
CA THR A 20 -12.02 13.64 -6.81
C THR A 20 -13.01 12.94 -5.86
N LEU A 21 -12.61 11.84 -5.22
CA LEU A 21 -13.43 11.06 -4.29
C LEU A 21 -13.35 11.59 -2.84
N LYS A 22 -12.36 12.43 -2.54
CA LYS A 22 -12.14 12.97 -1.19
C LYS A 22 -13.39 13.67 -0.66
N GLY A 23 -13.84 13.26 0.53
CA GLY A 23 -15.06 13.78 1.17
C GLY A 23 -16.38 13.29 0.55
N ARG A 24 -16.33 12.39 -0.45
CA ARG A 24 -17.51 11.80 -1.11
C ARG A 24 -17.71 10.33 -0.79
N LEU A 25 -16.67 9.66 -0.26
CA LEU A 25 -16.74 8.30 0.24
C LEU A 25 -16.72 8.28 1.77
N THR A 26 -17.43 7.32 2.34
CA THR A 26 -17.41 7.04 3.80
C THR A 26 -16.48 5.89 4.17
N HIS A 27 -15.99 5.16 3.17
CA HIS A 27 -15.06 4.05 3.33
C HIS A 27 -13.64 4.53 3.07
N PRO A 28 -12.62 3.97 3.76
CA PRO A 28 -11.23 4.30 3.51
C PRO A 28 -10.80 3.98 2.08
N VAL A 29 -9.85 4.73 1.54
CA VAL A 29 -9.27 4.52 0.21
C VAL A 29 -7.81 4.14 0.33
N TYR A 30 -7.44 2.96 -0.19
CA TYR A 30 -6.03 2.52 -0.28
C TYR A 30 -5.52 2.74 -1.70
N LEU A 31 -4.22 3.02 -1.84
CA LEU A 31 -3.56 3.08 -3.15
C LEU A 31 -2.65 1.88 -3.36
N ASP A 32 -2.75 1.28 -4.54
CA ASP A 32 -1.88 0.19 -5.01
C ASP A 32 -1.20 0.62 -6.31
N GLU A 33 -1.83 0.43 -7.47
CA GLU A 33 -1.20 0.59 -8.78
C GLU A 33 -0.65 2.00 -9.04
N SER A 34 -1.25 3.05 -8.47
CA SER A 34 -0.76 4.43 -8.58
C SER A 34 0.51 4.72 -7.76
N THR A 35 1.02 3.76 -6.97
CA THR A 35 2.25 3.90 -6.16
C THR A 35 3.48 3.40 -6.91
N GLU A 36 3.76 4.01 -8.06
CA GLU A 36 4.83 3.59 -8.97
C GLU A 36 6.25 3.83 -8.42
N ASP A 37 6.42 4.84 -7.56
CA ASP A 37 7.68 5.14 -6.89
C ASP A 37 7.47 5.88 -5.56
N GLN A 38 8.57 6.21 -4.87
CA GLN A 38 8.52 6.91 -3.58
C GLN A 38 7.93 8.33 -3.69
N ASN A 39 8.11 9.01 -4.84
CA ASN A 39 7.57 10.34 -5.06
C ASN A 39 6.06 10.30 -5.24
N ALA A 40 5.53 9.27 -5.92
CA ALA A 40 4.11 9.02 -6.05
C ALA A 40 3.47 8.79 -4.67
N VAL A 41 4.12 8.00 -3.80
CA VAL A 41 3.66 7.80 -2.41
C VAL A 41 3.67 9.12 -1.63
N LEU A 42 4.77 9.88 -1.69
CA LEU A 42 4.87 11.19 -1.03
C LEU A 42 3.80 12.16 -1.53
N ARG A 43 3.51 12.16 -2.84
CA ARG A 43 2.44 12.97 -3.44
C ARG A 43 1.07 12.56 -2.89
N ALA A 44 0.76 11.27 -2.85
CA ALA A 44 -0.51 10.78 -2.30
C ALA A 44 -0.70 11.16 -0.82
N ILE A 45 0.35 11.01 0.00
CA ILE A 45 0.36 11.44 1.40
C ILE A 45 0.14 12.95 1.51
N SER A 46 0.82 13.75 0.69
CA SER A 46 0.73 15.21 0.69
C SER A 46 -0.67 15.71 0.32
N LEU A 47 -1.30 15.08 -0.67
CA LEU A 47 -2.68 15.38 -1.08
C LEU A 47 -3.72 14.89 -0.06
N GLY A 48 -3.36 13.94 0.81
CA GLY A 48 -4.25 13.33 1.79
C GLY A 48 -5.43 12.64 1.08
N ILE A 49 -5.11 11.78 0.11
CA ILE A 49 -6.07 11.04 -0.72
C ILE A 49 -6.03 9.52 -0.46
N ALA A 50 -5.12 9.09 0.41
CA ALA A 50 -4.91 7.70 0.77
C ALA A 50 -5.02 7.55 2.30
N ASP A 51 -5.81 6.57 2.72
CA ASP A 51 -5.97 6.13 4.10
C ASP A 51 -5.08 4.91 4.39
N GLY A 52 -4.42 4.35 3.38
CA GLY A 52 -3.48 3.23 3.46
C GLY A 52 -2.95 2.83 2.09
N PHE A 53 -2.17 1.75 2.02
CA PHE A 53 -1.49 1.34 0.78
C PHE A 53 -1.37 -0.18 0.59
N GLY A 54 -1.54 -0.63 -0.65
CA GLY A 54 -1.16 -1.95 -1.13
C GLY A 54 0.17 -1.88 -1.85
N PHE A 55 1.29 -2.05 -1.15
CA PHE A 55 2.60 -1.83 -1.76
C PHE A 55 3.18 -3.10 -2.37
N LYS A 56 3.77 -2.95 -3.57
CA LYS A 56 4.55 -4.00 -4.23
C LYS A 56 6.05 -3.70 -4.18
N VAL A 57 6.85 -4.65 -3.70
CA VAL A 57 8.30 -4.51 -3.56
C VAL A 57 8.96 -4.20 -4.90
N THR A 58 8.64 -4.95 -5.95
CA THR A 58 9.19 -4.69 -7.30
C THR A 58 8.78 -3.35 -7.86
N ARG A 59 7.51 -2.95 -7.72
CA ARG A 59 7.01 -1.65 -8.23
C ARG A 59 7.75 -0.48 -7.60
N LEU A 60 7.91 -0.49 -6.28
CA LEU A 60 8.65 0.56 -5.57
C LEU A 60 10.16 0.51 -5.83
N GLY A 61 10.68 -0.55 -6.46
CA GLY A 61 12.08 -0.70 -6.83
C GLY A 61 12.95 -1.34 -5.75
N GLY A 62 12.39 -2.25 -4.97
CA GLY A 62 13.11 -3.14 -4.05
C GLY A 62 13.12 -2.72 -2.58
N LEU A 63 13.79 -3.53 -1.76
CA LEU A 63 13.77 -3.48 -0.29
C LEU A 63 14.13 -2.10 0.29
N THR A 64 15.19 -1.48 -0.22
CA THR A 64 15.66 -0.17 0.28
C THR A 64 14.58 0.90 0.11
N ARG A 65 13.94 0.94 -1.06
CA ARG A 65 12.93 1.95 -1.36
C ARG A 65 11.63 1.70 -0.59
N MET A 66 11.24 0.43 -0.48
CA MET A 66 10.12 0.00 0.35
C MET A 66 10.33 0.35 1.83
N THR A 67 11.55 0.18 2.35
CA THR A 67 11.90 0.53 3.75
C THR A 67 11.66 2.02 4.03
N THR A 68 12.09 2.91 3.13
CA THR A 68 11.81 4.35 3.26
C THR A 68 10.32 4.64 3.27
N VAL A 69 9.54 3.99 2.39
CA VAL A 69 8.09 4.20 2.29
C VAL A 69 7.36 3.66 3.53
N ARG A 70 7.78 2.51 4.07
CA ARG A 70 7.33 1.99 5.37
C ARG A 70 7.53 3.03 6.47
N ASP A 71 8.71 3.65 6.54
CA ASP A 71 9.02 4.65 7.57
C ASP A 71 8.16 5.91 7.41
N LEU A 72 7.88 6.34 6.17
CA LEU A 72 6.92 7.42 5.91
C LEU A 72 5.51 7.08 6.40
N CYS A 73 5.05 5.84 6.18
CA CYS A 73 3.76 5.36 6.68
C CYS A 73 3.74 5.28 8.21
N ALA A 74 4.86 4.89 8.83
CA ALA A 74 5.05 4.91 10.28
C ALA A 74 4.93 6.34 10.87
N ILE A 75 5.48 7.35 10.18
CA ILE A 75 5.33 8.75 10.60
C ILE A 75 3.89 9.24 10.44
N ARG A 76 3.21 8.82 9.37
CA ARG A 76 1.89 9.37 8.98
C ARG A 76 0.69 8.61 9.51
N SER A 77 0.90 7.49 10.21
CA SER A 77 -0.21 6.67 10.69
C SER A 77 -1.03 6.02 9.60
N LEU A 78 -0.34 5.60 8.53
CA LEU A 78 -0.96 4.93 7.39
C LEU A 78 -0.64 3.43 7.45
N PRO A 79 -1.66 2.55 7.49
CA PRO A 79 -1.49 1.11 7.31
C PRO A 79 -1.05 0.78 5.89
N HIS A 80 -0.35 -0.35 5.74
CA HIS A 80 0.02 -0.87 4.43
C HIS A 80 0.36 -2.36 4.45
N SER A 81 0.25 -2.99 3.29
CA SER A 81 0.78 -4.34 3.06
C SER A 81 2.24 -4.29 2.58
N CYS A 82 2.88 -5.46 2.52
CA CYS A 82 4.20 -5.65 1.93
C CYS A 82 4.15 -6.84 0.97
N ASP A 83 3.79 -6.57 -0.28
CA ASP A 83 3.44 -7.60 -1.26
C ASP A 83 4.36 -7.55 -2.49
N ASP A 84 4.09 -8.44 -3.43
CA ASP A 84 4.51 -8.29 -4.83
C ASP A 84 3.40 -8.80 -5.76
N ALA A 85 3.57 -8.64 -7.06
CA ALA A 85 2.57 -9.06 -8.05
C ALA A 85 2.40 -10.58 -8.11
N TRP A 86 3.50 -11.32 -8.02
CA TRP A 86 3.57 -12.78 -8.00
C TRP A 86 5.00 -13.21 -7.63
N GLY A 87 5.24 -14.52 -7.55
CA GLY A 87 6.58 -15.13 -7.58
C GLY A 87 6.76 -16.21 -6.52
N GLY A 88 7.90 -16.89 -6.60
CA GLY A 88 8.25 -17.96 -5.65
C GLY A 88 8.95 -17.45 -4.39
N ASP A 89 9.60 -18.38 -3.68
CA ASP A 89 10.19 -18.16 -2.36
C ASP A 89 11.09 -16.94 -2.24
N VAL A 90 11.83 -16.58 -3.29
CA VAL A 90 12.77 -15.45 -3.23
C VAL A 90 12.03 -14.14 -2.98
N ILE A 91 10.99 -13.84 -3.76
CA ILE A 91 10.24 -12.59 -3.59
C ILE A 91 9.26 -12.67 -2.42
N ALA A 92 8.69 -13.85 -2.16
CA ALA A 92 7.86 -14.09 -0.99
C ALA A 92 8.65 -13.83 0.31
N ALA A 93 9.87 -14.35 0.42
CA ALA A 93 10.75 -14.11 1.57
C ALA A 93 11.07 -12.61 1.72
N ALA A 94 11.38 -11.91 0.62
CA ALA A 94 11.62 -10.47 0.65
C ALA A 94 10.41 -9.69 1.20
N CYS A 95 9.19 -10.03 0.77
CA CYS A 95 7.95 -9.44 1.24
C CYS A 95 7.71 -9.70 2.74
N VAL A 96 7.83 -10.96 3.17
CA VAL A 96 7.67 -11.36 4.58
C VAL A 96 8.72 -10.69 5.48
N HIS A 97 9.97 -10.59 5.03
CA HIS A 97 11.03 -9.91 5.78
C HIS A 97 10.73 -8.42 5.98
N LEU A 98 10.19 -7.73 4.97
CA LEU A 98 9.72 -6.34 5.14
C LEU A 98 8.54 -6.26 6.10
N ALA A 99 7.54 -7.11 5.92
CA ALA A 99 6.33 -7.12 6.75
C ALA A 99 6.64 -7.32 8.23
N ALA A 100 7.62 -8.17 8.55
CA ALA A 100 8.09 -8.42 9.91
C ALA A 100 8.70 -7.19 10.61
N THR A 101 8.97 -6.12 9.86
CA THR A 101 9.48 -4.84 10.40
C THR A 101 8.41 -3.75 10.51
N VAL A 102 7.18 -4.03 10.05
CA VAL A 102 6.05 -3.10 10.14
C VAL A 102 5.42 -3.22 11.53
N GLU A 103 4.98 -2.10 12.09
CA GLU A 103 4.28 -2.13 13.36
C GLU A 103 2.96 -2.93 13.26
N PRO A 104 2.68 -3.90 14.15
CA PRO A 104 1.56 -4.83 14.00
C PRO A 104 0.19 -4.17 13.76
N ARG A 105 -0.10 -3.02 14.37
CA ARG A 105 -1.38 -2.31 14.17
C ARG A 105 -1.54 -1.61 12.82
N ARG A 106 -0.51 -1.64 11.97
CA ARG A 106 -0.49 -1.02 10.63
C ARG A 106 -0.11 -2.01 9.53
N MET A 107 0.15 -3.26 9.91
CA MET A 107 0.54 -4.32 9.01
C MET A 107 -0.74 -4.96 8.47
N GLU A 108 -1.03 -4.73 7.19
CA GLU A 108 -2.22 -5.29 6.51
C GLU A 108 -1.96 -6.69 5.94
N GLY A 109 -0.69 -7.10 5.89
CA GLY A 109 -0.29 -8.43 5.45
C GLY A 109 0.98 -8.43 4.63
N ALA A 110 1.43 -9.64 4.32
CA ALA A 110 2.33 -9.92 3.22
C ALA A 110 1.69 -11.03 2.39
N TRP A 111 1.38 -10.72 1.14
CA TRP A 111 0.80 -11.66 0.23
C TRP A 111 1.89 -12.57 -0.35
N ILE A 112 1.66 -13.88 -0.27
CA ILE A 112 2.51 -14.92 -0.85
C ILE A 112 1.69 -15.68 -1.90
N ALA A 113 2.29 -15.89 -3.08
CA ALA A 113 1.64 -16.68 -4.12
C ALA A 113 1.48 -18.12 -3.64
N GLN A 114 0.30 -18.71 -3.90
CA GLN A 114 0.10 -20.12 -3.65
C GLN A 114 1.02 -20.95 -4.56
N GLU A 115 1.67 -21.96 -3.98
CA GLU A 115 2.47 -22.94 -4.73
C GLU A 115 1.57 -23.70 -5.73
N TYR A 116 2.07 -23.92 -6.95
CA TYR A 116 1.44 -24.77 -7.97
C TYR A 116 1.77 -26.24 -7.76
#